data_AF-A0A5M9HWM6-F1
#
_entry.id   AF-A0A5M9HWM6-F1
#
_cell.length_a   1.000
_cell.length_b   1.000
_cell.length_c   1.000
_cell.angle_alpha   90.00
_cell.angle_beta   90.00
_cell.angle_gamma   90.00
#
_symmetry.space_group_name_H-M   'P 1'
#
loop_
_entity.id
_entity.type
_entity.pdbx_description
1 polymer ?
#
loop_
_entity_poly.entity_id
_entity_poly.type
_entity_poly.pdbx_seq_one_letter_code
_entity_poly.pdbx_strand_id
1 'polypeptide(L)'
;MGLEKIEEYKRRLGMTTAALAEKSGIPKGTLDKILSGVTKDPKLETLKAIARVLGCTLDDFDDVPRIKTIAPSYEDVEQLIARNGKDFSTEQKMRLIKLLSEID
;
A
#
# COMPACT_ATOMS: atom_id res chain seq x y z
N MET A 1 3.09 5.76 -13.76
CA MET A 1 3.70 5.16 -12.57
C MET A 1 3.79 6.22 -11.49
N GLY A 2 3.58 5.85 -10.23
CA GLY A 2 3.57 6.75 -9.07
C GLY A 2 4.98 7.02 -8.55
N LEU A 3 5.89 7.43 -9.43
CA LEU A 3 7.32 7.60 -9.13
C LEU A 3 7.57 8.77 -8.16
N GLU A 4 6.64 9.71 -8.02
CA GLU A 4 6.67 10.77 -7.02
C GLU A 4 6.73 10.22 -5.57
N LYS A 5 6.23 8.99 -5.36
CA LYS A 5 6.28 8.33 -4.05
C LYS A 5 7.71 8.00 -3.62
N ILE A 6 8.64 7.85 -4.56
CA ILE A 6 10.08 7.65 -4.25
C ILE A 6 10.60 8.82 -3.40
N GLU A 7 10.22 10.05 -3.74
CA GLU A 7 10.62 11.25 -3.00
C GLU A 7 10.00 11.29 -1.59
N GLU A 8 8.73 10.86 -1.47
CA GLU A 8 8.04 10.76 -0.18
C GLU A 8 8.74 9.75 0.74
N TYR A 9 9.00 8.53 0.27
CA TYR A 9 9.69 7.48 1.03
C TYR A 9 11.10 7.92 1.43
N LYS A 10 11.85 8.51 0.50
CA LYS A 10 13.18 9.04 0.78
C LYS A 10 13.14 10.10 1.89
N ARG A 11 12.18 11.04 1.83
CA ARG A 11 12.00 12.09 2.85
C ARG A 11 11.60 11.51 4.22
N ARG A 12 10.72 10.50 4.26
CA ARG A 12 10.34 9.80 5.50
C ARG A 12 11.53 9.14 6.20
N LEU A 13 12.50 8.67 5.42
CA LEU A 13 13.75 8.08 5.92
C LEU A 13 14.85 9.11 6.22
N GLY A 14 14.60 10.41 6.00
CA GLY A 14 15.62 11.46 6.15
C GLY A 14 16.82 11.28 5.21
N MET A 15 16.62 10.60 4.07
CA MET A 15 17.69 10.20 3.16
C MET A 15 17.94 11.27 2.08
N THR A 16 19.19 11.48 1.69
CA THR A 16 19.54 12.35 0.55
C THR A 16 19.55 11.56 -0.75
N THR A 17 19.39 12.22 -1.89
CA THR A 17 19.50 11.56 -3.21
C THR A 17 20.90 10.96 -3.43
N ALA A 18 21.94 11.58 -2.87
CA ALA A 18 23.30 11.04 -2.90
C ALA A 18 23.42 9.73 -2.11
N ALA A 19 22.83 9.67 -0.90
CA ALA A 19 22.80 8.44 -0.11
C ALA A 19 21.96 7.34 -0.79
N LEU A 20 20.86 7.69 -1.44
CA LEU A 20 20.08 6.74 -2.24
C LEU A 20 20.89 6.22 -3.42
N ALA A 21 21.64 7.09 -4.11
CA ALA A 21 22.52 6.71 -5.23
C ALA A 21 23.57 5.69 -4.79
N GLU A 22 24.27 5.98 -3.70
CA GLU A 22 25.30 5.11 -3.13
C GLU A 22 24.73 3.75 -2.73
N LYS A 23 23.62 3.73 -1.98
CA LYS A 23 23.01 2.48 -1.48
C LYS A 23 22.34 1.65 -2.57
N SER A 24 21.78 2.28 -3.59
CA SER A 24 21.10 1.58 -4.69
C SER A 24 22.04 1.17 -5.83
N GLY A 25 23.27 1.72 -5.87
CA GLY A 25 24.20 1.54 -6.99
C GLY A 25 23.76 2.26 -8.27
N ILE A 26 22.74 3.12 -8.19
CA ILE A 26 22.22 3.88 -9.33
C ILE A 26 22.92 5.25 -9.37
N PRO A 27 23.41 5.70 -10.53
CA PRO A 27 24.01 7.03 -10.65
C PRO A 27 23.05 8.13 -10.20
N LYS A 28 23.55 9.10 -9.43
CA LYS A 28 22.75 10.22 -8.91
C LYS A 28 21.99 10.95 -10.03
N GLY A 29 22.62 11.18 -11.18
CA GLY A 29 21.96 11.83 -12.32
C GLY A 29 20.80 11.03 -12.90
N THR A 30 20.82 9.69 -12.80
CA THR A 30 19.70 8.83 -13.18
C THR A 30 18.56 8.98 -12.18
N LEU A 31 18.85 8.98 -10.88
CA LEU A 31 17.84 9.23 -9.84
C LEU A 31 17.23 10.64 -9.99
N ASP A 32 18.04 11.67 -10.23
CA ASP A 32 17.55 13.04 -10.43
C ASP A 32 16.58 13.12 -11.63
N LYS A 33 16.85 12.40 -12.73
CA LYS A 33 15.92 12.31 -13.89
C LYS A 33 14.62 11.57 -13.56
N ILE A 34 14.68 10.54 -12.73
CA ILE A 34 13.48 9.81 -12.28
C ILE A 34 12.64 10.70 -11.36
N LEU A 35 13.28 11.31 -10.34
CA LEU A 35 12.62 12.16 -9.34
C LEU A 35 12.05 13.45 -9.94
N SER A 36 12.68 14.00 -10.98
CA SER A 36 12.16 15.16 -11.73
C SER A 36 11.11 14.79 -12.79
N GLY A 37 10.80 13.50 -12.98
CA GLY A 37 9.82 13.04 -13.95
C GLY A 37 10.29 13.05 -15.41
N VAL A 38 11.58 13.32 -15.67
CA VAL A 38 12.18 13.21 -17.02
C VAL A 38 12.18 11.75 -17.47
N THR A 39 12.50 10.82 -16.58
CA THR A 39 12.41 9.38 -16.84
C THR A 39 11.09 8.84 -16.30
N LYS A 40 10.12 8.65 -17.21
CA LYS A 40 8.77 8.15 -16.87
C LYS A 40 8.66 6.63 -16.79
N ASP A 41 9.58 5.92 -17.45
CA ASP A 41 9.60 4.46 -17.55
C ASP A 41 11.01 3.92 -17.23
N PRO A 42 11.43 3.95 -15.96
CA PRO A 42 12.70 3.37 -15.54
C PRO A 42 12.65 1.83 -15.62
N LYS A 43 13.80 1.20 -15.89
CA LYS A 43 13.92 -0.26 -15.95
C LYS A 43 13.51 -0.90 -14.63
N LEU A 44 12.93 -2.11 -14.69
CA LEU A 44 12.51 -2.88 -13.52
C LEU A 44 13.63 -3.06 -12.48
N GLU A 45 14.86 -3.34 -12.93
CA GLU A 45 16.01 -3.51 -12.02
C GLU A 45 16.34 -2.21 -11.25
N THR A 46 16.17 -1.06 -11.90
CA THR A 46 16.30 0.26 -11.25
C THR A 46 15.25 0.43 -10.16
N LEU A 47 13.99 0.11 -10.45
CA LEU A 47 12.90 0.19 -9.48
C LEU A 47 13.12 -0.77 -8.30
N LYS A 48 13.59 -2.01 -8.56
CA LYS A 48 13.91 -2.99 -7.50
C LYS A 48 15.02 -2.50 -6.58
N ALA A 49 16.07 -1.91 -7.14
CA ALA A 49 17.18 -1.37 -6.34
C ALA A 49 16.72 -0.22 -5.44
N ILE A 50 15.90 0.70 -5.96
CA ILE A 50 15.32 1.79 -5.19
C ILE A 50 14.40 1.24 -4.08
N ALA A 51 13.48 0.34 -4.41
CA ALA A 51 12.52 -0.25 -3.47
C ALA A 51 13.21 -0.93 -2.28
N ARG A 52 14.28 -1.72 -2.55
CA ARG A 52 15.07 -2.38 -1.51
C ARG A 52 15.70 -1.40 -0.53
N VAL A 53 16.25 -0.28 -1.03
CA VAL A 53 16.88 0.74 -0.17
C VAL A 53 15.82 1.51 0.64
N LEU A 54 14.66 1.76 0.05
CA LEU A 54 13.56 2.50 0.69
C LEU A 54 12.69 1.62 1.61
N GLY A 55 12.92 0.31 1.64
CA GLY A 55 12.13 -0.62 2.46
C GLY A 55 10.67 -0.74 2.02
N CYS A 56 10.41 -0.54 0.73
CA CYS A 56 9.07 -0.64 0.15
C CYS A 56 9.02 -1.70 -0.97
N THR A 57 7.84 -1.91 -1.54
CA THR A 57 7.63 -2.84 -2.66
C THR A 57 7.54 -2.09 -3.98
N LEU A 58 7.61 -2.80 -5.11
CA LEU A 58 7.39 -2.19 -6.43
C LEU A 58 5.98 -1.65 -6.60
N ASP A 59 5.01 -2.29 -5.95
CA ASP A 59 3.61 -1.86 -5.91
C ASP A 59 3.44 -0.47 -5.28
N ASP A 60 4.37 -0.08 -4.39
CA ASP A 60 4.39 1.28 -3.86
C ASP A 60 4.60 2.33 -4.94
N PHE A 61 5.21 1.98 -6.07
CA PHE A 61 5.45 2.90 -7.19
C PHE A 61 4.39 2.81 -8.29
N ASP A 62 3.31 2.07 -8.07
CA ASP A 62 2.21 2.00 -9.03
C ASP A 62 1.18 3.11 -8.79
N ASP A 63 0.50 3.52 -9.86
CA ASP A 63 -0.59 4.51 -9.81
C ASP A 63 -1.93 3.88 -9.44
N VAL A 64 -2.01 2.55 -9.43
CA VAL A 64 -3.25 1.88 -9.08
C VAL A 64 -3.60 2.26 -7.64
N PRO A 65 -4.79 2.85 -7.39
CA PRO A 65 -5.20 3.19 -6.05
C PRO A 65 -5.18 1.91 -5.22
N ARG A 66 -4.33 1.89 -4.19
CA ARG A 66 -4.34 0.83 -3.21
C ARG A 66 -5.74 0.78 -2.62
N ILE A 67 -6.44 -0.32 -2.85
CA ILE A 67 -7.45 -0.77 -1.91
C ILE A 67 -6.65 -1.06 -0.64
N LYS A 68 -6.51 -0.06 0.23
CA LYS A 68 -6.08 -0.31 1.60
C LYS A 68 -7.05 -1.38 2.08
N THR A 69 -6.57 -2.55 2.48
CA THR A 69 -7.35 -3.45 3.33
C THR A 69 -7.51 -2.72 4.66
N ILE A 70 -8.41 -1.75 4.68
CA ILE A 70 -8.88 -1.13 5.91
C ILE A 70 -9.57 -2.29 6.62
N ALA A 71 -9.16 -2.60 7.85
CA ALA A 71 -9.96 -3.48 8.68
C ALA A 71 -11.40 -2.95 8.64
N PRO A 72 -12.40 -3.79 8.35
CA PRO A 72 -13.77 -3.31 8.21
C PRO A 72 -14.13 -2.55 9.48
N SER A 73 -14.63 -1.32 9.30
CA SER A 73 -15.17 -0.57 10.41
C SER A 73 -16.41 -1.28 10.94
N TYR A 74 -16.83 -0.91 12.14
CA TYR A 74 -18.08 -1.42 12.69
C TYR A 74 -19.28 -1.15 11.76
N GLU A 75 -19.31 0.01 11.09
CA GLU A 75 -20.34 0.36 10.11
C GLU A 75 -20.31 -0.57 8.88
N ASP A 76 -19.13 -0.97 8.39
CA ASP A 76 -19.00 -1.92 7.30
C ASP A 76 -19.56 -3.31 7.68
N VAL A 77 -19.32 -3.74 8.92
CA VAL A 77 -19.84 -5.00 9.46
C VAL A 77 -21.37 -4.94 9.58
N GLU A 78 -21.92 -3.84 10.10
CA GLU A 78 -23.38 -3.65 10.19
C GLU A 78 -24.05 -3.71 8.82
N GLN A 79 -23.48 -3.04 7.81
CA GLN A 79 -24.03 -3.09 6.45
C GLN A 79 -23.99 -4.49 5.85
N LEU A 80 -22.91 -5.25 6.08
CA LEU A 80 -22.80 -6.62 5.59
C LEU A 80 -23.83 -7.55 6.24
N ILE A 81 -24.07 -7.40 7.55
CA ILE A 81 -25.09 -8.17 8.27
C ILE A 81 -26.49 -7.75 7.80
N ALA A 82 -26.75 -6.45 7.63
CA ALA A 82 -28.04 -5.95 7.15
C ALA A 82 -28.36 -6.41 5.72
N ARG A 83 -27.34 -6.43 4.84
CA ARG A 83 -27.48 -6.89 3.44
C ARG A 83 -27.84 -8.37 3.37
N ASN A 84 -27.14 -9.22 4.12
CA ASN A 84 -27.30 -10.68 4.05
C ASN A 84 -28.34 -11.22 5.04
N GLY A 85 -28.74 -10.42 6.04
CA GLY A 85 -29.63 -10.84 7.12
C GLY A 85 -31.06 -11.16 6.67
N LYS A 86 -31.47 -10.71 5.47
CA LYS A 86 -32.74 -11.14 4.86
C LYS A 86 -32.70 -12.59 4.39
N ASP A 87 -31.54 -13.07 3.95
CA ASP A 87 -31.34 -14.42 3.44
C ASP A 87 -31.00 -15.44 4.54
N PHE A 88 -30.78 -14.98 5.78
CA PHE A 88 -30.49 -15.86 6.91
C PHE A 88 -31.77 -16.49 7.49
N SER A 89 -31.70 -17.80 7.71
CA SER A 89 -32.69 -18.53 8.50
C SER A 89 -32.69 -18.05 9.96
N THR A 90 -33.78 -18.33 10.68
CA THR A 90 -33.87 -18.03 12.11
C THR A 90 -32.72 -18.67 12.91
N GLU A 91 -32.33 -19.90 12.57
CA GLU A 91 -31.21 -20.59 13.24
C GLU A 91 -29.87 -19.91 12.98
N GLN A 92 -29.63 -19.46 11.74
CA GLN A 92 -28.41 -18.75 11.38
C GLN A 92 -28.30 -17.39 12.10
N LYS A 93 -29.43 -16.69 12.26
CA LYS A 93 -29.50 -15.44 13.04
C LYS A 93 -29.18 -15.68 14.51
N MET A 94 -29.80 -16.71 15.11
CA MET A 94 -29.56 -17.05 16.52
C MET A 94 -28.11 -17.46 16.77
N ARG A 95 -27.50 -18.23 15.86
CA ARG A 95 -26.08 -18.61 15.94
C ARG A 95 -25.17 -17.39 15.86
N LEU A 96 -25.45 -16.44 14.98
CA LEU A 96 -24.66 -15.22 14.84
C LEU A 96 -24.73 -14.36 16.12
N ILE A 97 -25.93 -14.17 16.68
CA ILE A 97 -26.12 -13.42 17.94
C ILE A 97 -25.32 -14.06 19.07
N LYS A 98 -25.39 -15.39 19.21
CA LYS A 98 -24.65 -16.12 20.23
C LYS A 98 -23.13 -15.94 20.08
N LEU A 99 -22.60 -16.11 18.88
CA LEU A 99 -21.16 -15.93 18.61
C LEU A 99 -20.68 -14.52 18.97
N LEU A 100 -21.47 -13.49 18.68
CA LEU A 100 -21.13 -12.11 19.00
C LEU A 100 -21.27 -11.78 20.49
N SER A 101 -22.02 -12.57 21.26
CA SER A 101 -22.22 -12.39 22.70
C SER A 101 -21.18 -13.14 23.56
N GLU A 102 -20.40 -14.04 22.95
CA GLU A 102 -19.40 -14.90 23.62
C GLU A 102 -17.95 -14.42 23.41
N ILE A 103 -17.75 -13.28 22.74
CA ILE A 103 -16.43 -12.67 22.58
C ILE A 103 -16.22 -11.73 23.76
N ASP A 104 -15.32 -12.12 24.70
CA ASP A 104 -14.80 -11.26 25.77
C ASP A 104 -14.01 -10.05 25.23
#